data_AF-A0A645J2J8-F1
#
_entry.id   AF-A0A645J2J8-F1
#
_cell.length_a   1.000
_cell.length_b   1.000
_cell.length_c   1.000
_cell.angle_alpha   90.00
_cell.angle_beta   90.00
_cell.angle_gamma   90.00
#
_symmetry.space_group_name_H-M   'P 1'
#
loop_
_entity.id
_entity.type
_entity.pdbx_description
1 polymer ?
#
loop_
_entity_poly.entity_id
_entity_poly.type
_entity_poly.pdbx_seq_one_letter_code
_entity_poly.pdbx_strand_id
1 'polypeptide(L)'
;MATLPQLEAERLFRLDHHRLAYLQQEPADPQQVRLLLLSLAMAGCSNRQIAEFSGIDTLTVRVLMTGDRAWCSRLQQVRAEAACEAWGINPDMVVRKRAPAARIGR
;
A
#
# COMPACT_ATOMS: atom_id res chain seq x y z
N MET A 1 -4.68 20.91 -2.55
CA MET A 1 -3.91 19.71 -2.15
C MET A 1 -4.68 19.08 -1.00
N ALA A 2 -5.37 17.97 -1.22
CA ALA A 2 -6.02 17.26 -0.12
C ALA A 2 -4.92 16.72 0.80
N THR A 3 -4.91 17.16 2.04
CA THR A 3 -4.01 16.61 3.06
C THR A 3 -4.37 15.14 3.25
N LEU A 4 -3.37 14.26 3.16
CA LEU A 4 -3.42 12.81 3.43
C LEU A 4 -4.49 12.35 4.46
N PRO A 5 -4.71 13.04 5.60
CA PRO A 5 -5.78 12.73 6.55
C PRO A 5 -7.22 12.69 5.99
N GLN A 6 -7.55 13.44 4.93
CA GLN A 6 -8.92 13.53 4.42
C GLN A 6 -9.31 12.32 3.57
N LEU A 7 -8.36 11.79 2.78
CA LEU A 7 -8.53 10.53 2.04
C LEU A 7 -8.38 9.30 2.95
N GLU A 8 -7.49 9.35 3.94
CA GLU A 8 -7.47 8.37 5.02
C GLU A 8 -8.82 8.35 5.75
N ALA A 9 -9.36 9.52 6.11
CA ALA A 9 -10.67 9.59 6.77
C ALA A 9 -11.78 9.00 5.91
N GLU A 10 -11.93 9.32 4.63
CA GLU A 10 -13.01 8.76 3.81
C GLU A 10 -12.93 7.24 3.61
N ARG A 11 -11.72 6.69 3.46
CA ARG A 11 -11.50 5.23 3.37
C ARG A 11 -11.63 4.55 4.73
N LEU A 12 -11.16 5.17 5.81
CA LEU A 12 -11.18 4.62 7.17
C LEU A 12 -12.54 4.80 7.87
N PHE A 13 -13.31 5.87 7.61
CA PHE A 13 -14.64 6.10 8.20
C PHE A 13 -15.67 5.05 7.76
N ARG A 14 -15.42 4.38 6.63
CA ARG A 14 -16.24 3.25 6.16
C ARG A 14 -15.81 1.91 6.76
N LEU A 15 -14.68 1.85 7.46
CA LEU A 15 -14.18 0.66 8.13
C LEU A 15 -14.46 0.80 9.62
N ASP A 16 -15.41 0.02 10.13
CA ASP A 16 -15.62 -0.07 11.58
C ASP A 16 -14.39 -0.68 12.29
N HIS A 17 -14.36 -0.55 13.62
CA HIS A 17 -13.24 -1.04 14.44
C HIS A 17 -12.97 -2.54 14.24
N HIS A 18 -14.02 -3.34 14.04
CA HIS A 18 -13.89 -4.77 13.76
C HIS A 18 -13.23 -5.04 12.42
N ARG A 19 -13.57 -4.26 11.39
CA ARG A 19 -13.00 -4.38 10.06
C ARG A 19 -11.54 -3.95 10.02
N LEU A 20 -11.15 -2.92 10.77
CA LEU A 20 -9.75 -2.54 10.94
C LEU A 20 -8.95 -3.66 11.61
N ALA A 21 -9.46 -4.22 12.70
CA ALA A 21 -8.82 -5.33 13.40
C ALA A 21 -8.67 -6.57 12.51
N TYR A 22 -9.68 -6.85 11.67
CA TYR A 22 -9.63 -7.94 10.69
C TYR A 22 -8.56 -7.72 9.63
N LEU A 23 -8.53 -6.53 9.00
CA LEU A 23 -7.55 -6.21 7.96
C LEU A 23 -6.11 -6.18 8.47
N GLN A 24 -5.91 -5.93 9.76
CA GLN A 24 -4.61 -5.98 10.40
C GLN A 24 -4.06 -7.41 10.50
N GLN A 25 -4.92 -8.42 10.54
CA GLN A 25 -4.53 -9.83 10.66
C GLN A 25 -4.47 -10.54 9.30
N GLU A 26 -5.13 -9.99 8.28
CA GLU A 26 -5.16 -10.56 6.93
C GLU A 26 -3.84 -10.26 6.19
N PRO A 27 -3.15 -11.28 5.62
CA PRO A 27 -1.92 -11.05 4.88
C PRO A 27 -2.19 -10.33 3.55
N ALA A 28 -1.36 -9.33 3.25
CA ALA A 28 -1.29 -8.70 1.93
C ALA A 28 -0.32 -9.43 0.99
N ASP A 29 -0.41 -9.14 -0.30
CA ASP A 29 0.62 -9.53 -1.27
C ASP A 29 1.85 -8.62 -1.10
N PRO A 30 3.01 -9.17 -0.66
CA PRO A 30 4.21 -8.37 -0.42
C PRO A 30 4.71 -7.65 -1.68
N GLN A 31 4.46 -8.22 -2.87
CA GLN A 31 4.87 -7.61 -4.13
C GLN A 31 4.03 -6.36 -4.44
N GLN A 32 2.72 -6.40 -4.16
CA GLN A 32 1.84 -5.25 -4.36
C GLN A 32 2.19 -4.12 -3.40
N VAL A 33 2.39 -4.45 -2.12
CA VAL A 33 2.83 -3.48 -1.11
C VAL A 33 4.15 -2.85 -1.54
N ARG A 34 5.14 -3.65 -1.95
CA ARG A 34 6.42 -3.14 -2.45
C ARG A 34 6.26 -2.16 -3.61
N LEU A 35 5.40 -2.45 -4.61
CA LEU A 35 5.19 -1.56 -5.74
C LEU A 35 4.58 -0.22 -5.33
N LEU A 36 3.66 -0.22 -4.36
CA LEU A 36 3.08 1.00 -3.81
C LEU A 36 4.14 1.84 -3.08
N LEU A 37 4.92 1.22 -2.20
CA LEU A 37 5.99 1.89 -1.47
C LEU A 37 7.08 2.45 -2.41
N LEU A 38 7.45 1.70 -3.46
CA LEU A 38 8.37 2.19 -4.50
C LEU A 38 7.81 3.39 -5.25
N SER A 39 6.51 3.38 -5.55
CA SER A 39 5.85 4.50 -6.24
C SER A 39 5.89 5.77 -5.39
N LEU A 40 5.67 5.65 -4.07
CA LEU A 40 5.84 6.76 -3.12
C LEU A 40 7.28 7.27 -3.08
N ALA A 41 8.26 6.36 -3.04
CA ALA A 41 9.68 6.73 -3.06
C ALA A 41 10.06 7.49 -4.33
N MET A 42 9.59 7.03 -5.49
CA MET A 42 9.79 7.71 -6.79
C MET A 42 9.10 9.08 -6.86
N ALA A 43 8.00 9.26 -6.13
CA ALA A 43 7.33 10.55 -5.98
C ALA A 43 8.03 11.50 -4.98
N GLY A 44 9.15 11.08 -4.38
CA GLY A 44 9.97 11.89 -3.49
C GLY A 44 9.70 11.69 -1.99
N CYS A 45 8.89 10.70 -1.60
CA CYS A 45 8.71 10.37 -0.19
C CYS A 45 9.99 9.76 0.40
N SER A 46 10.39 10.26 1.57
CA SER A 46 11.45 9.61 2.37
C SER A 46 10.96 8.28 2.99
N ASN A 47 11.89 7.37 3.31
CA ASN A 47 11.56 6.11 4.00
C ASN A 47 10.78 6.33 5.31
N ARG A 48 11.03 7.46 6.00
CA ARG A 48 10.29 7.82 7.22
C ARG A 48 8.83 8.16 6.92
N GLN A 49 8.57 8.97 5.90
CA GLN A 49 7.21 9.32 5.47
C GLN A 49 6.46 8.08 4.97
N ILE A 50 7.13 7.22 4.20
CA ILE A 50 6.55 5.97 3.72
C ILE A 50 6.13 5.08 4.90
N ALA A 51 7.00 4.93 5.90
CA ALA A 51 6.70 4.17 7.12
C ALA A 51 5.49 4.75 7.88
N GLU A 52 5.46 6.08 8.04
CA GLU A 52 4.37 6.80 8.71
C GLU A 52 3.02 6.59 8.00
N PHE A 53 2.97 6.81 6.68
CA PHE A 53 1.74 6.72 5.91
C PHE A 53 1.23 5.28 5.79
N SER A 54 2.11 4.31 5.53
CA SER A 54 1.73 2.90 5.36
C SER A 54 1.49 2.18 6.69
N GLY A 55 1.99 2.71 7.82
CA GLY A 55 1.98 1.99 9.10
C GLY A 55 2.92 0.78 9.13
N ILE A 56 3.93 0.77 8.26
CA ILE A 56 4.98 -0.25 8.21
C ILE A 56 6.21 0.33 8.90
N ASP A 57 6.86 -0.42 9.77
CA ASP A 57 8.07 0.06 10.42
C ASP A 57 9.21 0.30 9.40
N THR A 58 10.13 1.20 9.73
CA THR A 58 11.18 1.63 8.79
C THR A 58 12.12 0.49 8.37
N LEU A 59 12.33 -0.53 9.21
CA LEU A 59 13.17 -1.67 8.86
C LEU A 59 12.46 -2.52 7.81
N THR A 60 11.19 -2.85 8.02
CA THR A 60 10.37 -3.59 7.07
C THR A 60 10.22 -2.86 5.73
N VAL A 61 10.05 -1.53 5.74
CA VAL A 61 10.08 -0.73 4.50
C VAL A 61 11.39 -0.96 3.74
N ARG A 62 12.55 -0.89 4.42
CA ARG A 62 13.85 -1.11 3.77
C ARG A 62 13.96 -2.52 3.17
N VAL A 63 13.53 -3.55 3.90
CA VAL A 63 13.50 -4.95 3.43
C VAL A 63 12.64 -5.09 2.17
N LEU A 64 11.46 -4.48 2.14
CA LEU A 64 10.61 -4.50 0.95
C LEU A 64 11.27 -3.75 -0.23
N MET A 65 11.97 -2.64 0.05
CA MET A 65 12.66 -1.86 -0.99
C MET A 65 13.85 -2.61 -1.61
N THR A 66 14.55 -3.47 -0.85
CA THR A 66 15.63 -4.33 -1.40
C THR A 66 15.12 -5.46 -2.29
N GLY A 67 13.81 -5.73 -2.28
CA GLY A 67 13.19 -6.81 -3.05
C GLY A 67 12.98 -8.08 -2.24
N ASP A 68 13.32 -8.07 -0.96
CA ASP A 68 13.06 -9.17 -0.04
C ASP A 68 11.58 -9.21 0.37
N ARG A 69 11.15 -10.38 0.85
CA ARG A 69 9.79 -10.58 1.33
C ARG A 69 9.72 -10.23 2.82
N ALA A 70 8.75 -9.40 3.17
CA ALA A 70 8.34 -9.20 4.54
C ALA A 70 6.84 -9.42 4.66
N TRP A 71 6.40 -9.82 5.85
CA TRP A 71 4.98 -9.88 6.14
C TRP A 71 4.39 -8.47 6.18
N CYS A 72 3.25 -8.28 5.53
CA CYS A 72 2.46 -7.05 5.57
C CYS A 72 0.99 -7.42 5.69
N SER A 73 0.24 -6.62 6.43
CA SER A 73 -1.21 -6.77 6.55
C SER A 73 -1.95 -6.09 5.40
N ARG A 74 -3.19 -6.50 5.12
CA ARG A 74 -4.07 -5.81 4.18
C ARG A 74 -4.37 -4.39 4.63
N LEU A 75 -4.40 -4.12 5.94
CA LEU A 75 -4.51 -2.75 6.45
C LEU A 75 -3.34 -1.89 5.98
N GLN A 76 -2.10 -2.37 6.11
CA GLN A 76 -0.91 -1.65 5.63
C GLN A 76 -0.94 -1.43 4.11
N GLN A 77 -1.43 -2.40 3.35
CA GLN A 77 -1.64 -2.23 1.91
C GLN A 77 -2.63 -1.10 1.61
N VAL A 78 -3.82 -1.10 2.23
CA VAL A 78 -4.85 -0.08 2.01
C VAL A 78 -4.33 1.31 2.38
N ARG A 79 -3.54 1.42 3.45
CA ARG A 79 -2.87 2.67 3.84
C ARG A 79 -1.85 3.12 2.80
N ALA A 80 -1.04 2.21 2.27
CA ALA A 80 -0.11 2.53 1.18
C ALA A 80 -0.83 2.96 -0.11
N GLU A 81 -1.98 2.36 -0.44
CA GLU A 81 -2.83 2.77 -1.57
C GLU A 81 -3.40 4.18 -1.35
N ALA A 82 -3.90 4.48 -0.16
CA ALA A 82 -4.40 5.81 0.19
C ALA A 82 -3.29 6.87 0.14
N ALA A 83 -2.08 6.52 0.61
CA ALA A 83 -0.91 7.38 0.49
C ALA A 83 -0.56 7.64 -0.98
N CYS A 84 -0.59 6.62 -1.86
CA CYS A 84 -0.36 6.81 -3.28
C CYS A 84 -1.34 7.82 -3.88
N GLU A 85 -2.64 7.70 -3.59
CA GLU A 85 -3.64 8.65 -4.11
C GLU A 85 -3.43 10.08 -3.60
N ALA A 86 -3.09 10.24 -2.32
CA ALA A 86 -2.78 11.55 -1.75
C ALA A 86 -1.57 12.21 -2.44
N TRP A 87 -0.67 11.42 -3.00
CA TRP A 87 0.49 11.85 -3.80
C TRP A 87 0.19 11.91 -5.31
N GLY A 88 -1.07 11.79 -5.71
CA GLY A 88 -1.48 11.86 -7.12
C GLY A 88 -1.13 10.62 -7.95
N ILE A 89 -0.78 9.51 -7.29
CA ILE A 89 -0.46 8.23 -7.91
C ILE A 89 -1.71 7.35 -7.89
N ASN A 90 -2.12 6.83 -9.05
CA ASN A 90 -3.25 5.91 -9.11
C ASN A 90 -2.82 4.49 -8.66
N PRO A 91 -3.27 3.99 -7.48
CA PRO A 91 -2.85 2.70 -6.95
C PRO A 91 -3.32 1.51 -7.81
N ASP A 92 -4.47 1.62 -8.48
CA ASP A 92 -4.94 0.59 -9.41
C ASP A 92 -3.94 0.37 -10.55
N MET A 93 -3.30 1.44 -11.04
CA MET A 93 -2.28 1.33 -12.09
C MET A 93 -0.97 0.72 -11.59
N VAL A 94 -0.66 0.88 -10.31
CA VAL A 94 0.53 0.31 -9.66
C VAL A 94 0.35 -1.19 -9.43
N VAL A 95 -0.83 -1.59 -8.94
CA VAL A 95 -1.12 -2.96 -8.52
C VAL A 95 -1.58 -3.85 -9.70
N ARG A 96 -2.23 -3.30 -10.74
CA ARG A 96 -2.75 -4.10 -11.89
C ARG A 96 -1.69 -4.62 -12.86
N LYS A 97 -0.39 -4.42 -12.63
CA LYS A 97 0.66 -5.07 -13.44
C LYS A 97 0.92 -6.52 -12.98
N ARG A 98 -0.06 -7.40 -13.22
CA ARG A 98 0.04 -8.85 -13.54
C ARG A 98 -1.22 -9.60 -13.08
N ALA A 99 -2.31 -9.46 -13.84
CA ALA A 99 -3.01 -10.69 -14.21
C ALA A 99 -2.24 -11.24 -15.43
N PRO A 100 -1.65 -12.45 -15.39
CA PRO A 100 -1.26 -13.07 -16.64
C PRO A 100 -2.53 -13.14 -17.50
N ALA A 101 -2.46 -12.62 -18.73
CA ALA A 101 -3.51 -12.84 -19.71
C ALA A 101 -3.80 -14.34 -19.71
N ALA A 102 -4.99 -14.72 -19.26
CA ALA A 102 -5.42 -16.10 -19.35
C ALA A 102 -5.16 -16.54 -20.79
N ARG A 103 -4.31 -17.54 -20.98
CA ARG A 103 -4.19 -18.22 -22.27
C ARG A 103 -5.58 -18.70 -22.62
N ILE A 104 -6.24 -18.00 -23.54
CA ILE A 104 -7.36 -18.52 -24.28
C ILE A 104 -6.72 -19.51 -25.26
N GLY A 105 -6.50 -20.73 -24.77
CA GLY A 105 -6.17 -21.87 -25.59
C GLY A 105 -7.42 -22.25 -26.39
N ARG A 106 -7.29 -22.14 -27.71
CA ARG A 106 -8.16 -22.81 -28.68
C ARG A 106 -7.96 -24.31 -28.62
#